data_AF-A0A7S0JSB4-F1
#
_entry.id   AF-A0A7S0JSB4-F1
#
_cell.length_a   1.000
_cell.length_b   1.000
_cell.length_c   1.000
_cell.angle_alpha   90.00
_cell.angle_beta   90.00
_cell.angle_gamma   90.00
#
_symmetry.space_group_name_H-M   'P 1'
#
loop_
_entity.id
_entity.type
_entity.pdbx_description
1 polymer ?
#
loop_
_entity_poly.entity_id
_entity_poly.type
_entity_poly.pdbx_seq_one_letter_code
_entity_poly.pdbx_strand_id
1 'polypeptide(L)'
;RPAAATMLQAVALLLSLGAIAARADIDFKRLHVVDVSPNGRNWIFRSNFPKVTVNGTGKFAFPNPLLGWMQQRAKEEGGGKPFPAAFTLNDISFDNVLELKDIMIEIDYYKTHPSTGNLTFWPLVGQFIPPQDFNETDRSKLANDPATLWAIDQLPQRLPEIRAKLLDESGPPTVYLWHCEAGCDRTGEFSGAYYMNYAGLNVSEAFARNTAECGRAPNYWSKNAQAWWCETRNAEGHDEGNCLSF
;
A
#
# COMPACT_ATOMS: atom_id res chain seq x y z
N ARG A 1 49.87 -6.25 -0.62
CA ARG A 1 49.36 -4.86 -0.83
C ARG A 1 47.86 -4.98 -1.09
N PRO A 2 47.01 -4.24 -0.36
CA PRO A 2 45.63 -4.61 -0.09
C PRO A 2 44.68 -4.01 -1.14
N ALA A 3 43.88 -4.85 -1.79
CA ALA A 3 42.88 -4.43 -2.78
C ALA A 3 41.47 -4.97 -2.44
N ALA A 4 41.25 -5.43 -1.21
CA ALA A 4 39.95 -5.91 -0.73
C ALA A 4 39.28 -4.94 0.27
N ALA A 5 39.95 -3.85 0.65
CA ALA A 5 39.46 -2.93 1.69
C ALA A 5 38.76 -1.67 1.13
N THR A 6 38.77 -1.44 -0.19
CA THR A 6 38.23 -0.22 -0.81
C THR A 6 36.83 -0.38 -1.43
N MET A 7 36.27 -1.61 -1.48
CA MET A 7 34.91 -1.84 -1.99
C MET A 7 33.84 -1.91 -0.89
N LEU A 8 34.24 -2.06 0.38
CA LEU A 8 33.32 -2.05 1.53
C LEU A 8 33.04 -0.65 2.09
N GLN A 9 33.82 0.37 1.72
CA GLN A 9 33.61 1.75 2.21
C GLN A 9 32.71 2.59 1.31
N ALA A 10 32.47 2.17 0.06
CA ALA A 10 31.57 2.89 -0.85
C ALA A 10 30.08 2.53 -0.65
N VAL A 11 29.77 1.39 -0.01
CA VAL A 11 28.39 1.01 0.34
C VAL A 11 27.95 1.62 1.68
N ALA A 12 28.89 1.99 2.55
CA ALA A 12 28.60 2.60 3.85
C ALA A 12 28.45 4.14 3.82
N LEU A 13 28.84 4.81 2.72
CA LEU A 13 28.88 6.28 2.65
C LEU A 13 27.78 6.93 1.80
N LEU A 14 26.83 6.15 1.27
CA LEU A 14 25.58 6.66 0.68
C LEU A 14 24.40 6.64 1.69
N LEU A 15 24.66 6.26 2.94
CA LEU A 15 23.66 6.14 4.01
C LEU A 15 23.72 7.26 5.06
N SER A 16 24.52 8.31 4.84
CA SER A 16 24.62 9.44 5.78
C SER A 16 24.21 10.74 5.09
N LEU A 17 22.90 11.00 5.07
CA LEU A 17 22.23 12.32 5.16
C LEU A 17 20.72 12.19 4.88
N GLY A 18 20.11 11.07 5.25
CA GLY A 18 18.69 11.10 5.58
C GLY A 18 18.60 11.65 7.00
N ALA A 19 18.07 12.86 7.18
CA ALA A 19 17.61 13.27 8.50
C ALA A 19 16.83 12.10 9.09
N ILE A 20 17.12 11.71 10.34
CA ILE A 20 16.22 10.87 11.11
C ILE A 20 14.99 11.74 11.36
N ALA A 21 14.14 11.86 10.34
CA ALA A 21 12.83 12.42 10.49
C ALA A 21 12.19 11.56 11.57
N ALA A 22 11.83 12.17 12.69
CA ALA A 22 10.92 11.54 13.63
C ALA A 22 9.75 11.02 12.80
N ARG A 23 9.63 9.69 12.74
CA ARG A 23 8.64 9.00 11.92
C ARG A 23 7.26 9.51 12.31
N ALA A 24 6.48 9.93 11.32
CA ALA A 24 5.26 10.69 11.57
C ALA A 24 4.17 9.81 12.21
N ASP A 25 3.40 10.41 13.12
CA ASP A 25 2.14 9.83 13.56
C ASP A 25 1.17 9.73 12.39
N ILE A 26 0.10 8.97 12.58
CA ILE A 26 -1.00 8.84 11.62
C ILE A 26 -1.50 10.23 11.20
N ASP A 27 -1.70 10.43 9.90
CA ASP A 27 -2.15 11.68 9.31
C ASP A 27 -3.53 11.48 8.66
N PHE A 28 -4.54 12.22 9.14
CA PHE A 28 -5.89 12.18 8.59
C PHE A 28 -5.93 12.50 7.10
N LYS A 29 -5.00 13.33 6.60
CA LYS A 29 -4.90 13.67 5.18
C LYS A 29 -4.48 12.50 4.31
N ARG A 30 -3.93 11.43 4.88
CA ARG A 30 -3.50 10.22 4.16
C ARG A 30 -4.46 9.04 4.36
N LEU A 31 -5.41 9.17 5.27
CA LEU A 31 -6.47 8.17 5.46
C LEU A 31 -7.57 8.40 4.41
N HIS A 32 -7.80 7.44 3.54
CA HIS A 32 -8.81 7.53 2.48
C HIS A 32 -9.56 6.20 2.28
N VAL A 33 -10.81 6.29 1.81
CA VAL A 33 -11.58 5.15 1.35
C VAL A 33 -11.05 4.70 -0.01
N VAL A 34 -10.64 3.44 -0.09
CA VAL A 34 -10.27 2.80 -1.36
C VAL A 34 -11.52 2.23 -2.02
N ASP A 35 -12.29 1.43 -1.28
CA ASP A 35 -13.48 0.75 -1.77
C ASP A 35 -14.41 0.35 -0.62
N VAL A 36 -15.66 0.07 -0.95
CA VAL A 36 -16.72 -0.32 -0.02
C VAL A 36 -17.60 -1.40 -0.67
N SER A 37 -17.98 -2.42 0.10
CA SER A 37 -18.87 -3.47 -0.40
C SER A 37 -20.24 -2.87 -0.78
N PRO A 38 -21.02 -3.51 -1.68
CA PRO A 38 -22.27 -2.94 -2.17
C PRO A 38 -23.26 -2.51 -1.08
N ASN A 39 -23.25 -3.15 0.09
CA ASN A 39 -24.11 -2.82 1.23
C ASN A 39 -23.41 -2.05 2.36
N GLY A 40 -22.14 -1.68 2.22
CA GLY A 40 -21.39 -0.99 3.26
C GLY A 40 -20.96 -1.86 4.45
N ARG A 41 -21.01 -3.19 4.32
CA ARG A 41 -20.54 -4.08 5.40
C ARG A 41 -19.03 -4.12 5.50
N ASN A 42 -18.35 -4.21 4.36
CA ASN A 42 -16.90 -4.28 4.34
C ASN A 42 -16.33 -3.02 3.71
N TRP A 43 -15.19 -2.57 4.22
CA TRP A 43 -14.55 -1.34 3.78
C TRP A 43 -13.06 -1.56 3.61
N ILE A 44 -12.47 -0.93 2.61
CA ILE A 44 -11.02 -0.85 2.44
C ILE A 44 -10.62 0.62 2.60
N PHE A 45 -9.69 0.86 3.52
CA PHE A 45 -9.02 2.12 3.70
C PHE A 45 -7.54 2.00 3.36
N ARG A 46 -6.94 3.12 2.97
CA ARG A 46 -5.50 3.30 2.90
C ARG A 46 -5.05 4.34 3.92
N SER A 47 -3.82 4.23 4.44
CA SER A 47 -3.22 5.26 5.32
C SER A 47 -1.69 5.24 5.32
N ASN A 48 -1.07 6.19 6.00
CA ASN A 48 0.29 6.03 6.52
C ASN A 48 0.30 5.19 7.80
N PHE A 49 1.48 4.88 8.33
CA PHE A 49 1.60 4.00 9.50
C PHE A 49 0.65 4.43 10.62
N PRO A 50 -0.27 3.54 11.05
CA PRO A 50 -1.33 3.89 11.99
C PRO A 50 -0.82 3.92 13.43
N LYS A 51 0.12 4.81 13.74
CA LYS A 51 0.62 5.05 15.10
C LYS A 51 0.35 6.44 15.63
N VAL A 52 0.38 6.55 16.95
CA VAL A 52 0.45 7.79 17.69
C VAL A 52 1.61 7.74 18.67
N THR A 53 2.26 8.88 18.89
CA THR A 53 3.35 9.01 19.84
C THR A 53 2.82 9.56 21.15
N VAL A 54 2.83 8.73 22.20
CA VAL A 54 2.40 9.09 23.55
C VAL A 54 3.60 9.08 24.48
N ASN A 55 3.96 10.25 25.03
CA ASN A 55 5.15 10.41 25.89
C ASN A 55 6.44 9.85 25.25
N GLY A 56 6.61 10.07 23.94
CA GLY A 56 7.76 9.59 23.17
C GLY A 56 7.73 8.10 22.81
N THR A 57 6.66 7.37 23.15
CA THR A 57 6.48 5.95 22.79
C THR A 57 5.38 5.81 21.74
N GLY A 58 5.70 5.11 20.64
CA GLY A 58 4.72 4.79 19.60
C GLY A 58 3.71 3.76 20.08
N LYS A 59 2.44 3.99 19.76
CA LYS A 59 1.32 3.07 20.02
C LYS A 59 0.45 2.98 18.78
N PHE A 60 -0.16 1.83 18.55
CA PHE A 60 -1.12 1.67 17.47
C PHE A 60 -2.32 2.60 17.70
N ALA A 61 -2.80 3.22 16.63
CA ALA A 61 -3.79 4.28 16.67
C ALA A 61 -5.24 3.77 16.82
N PHE A 62 -5.46 2.46 16.92
CA PHE A 62 -6.80 1.90 17.12
C PHE A 62 -7.11 1.64 18.61
N PRO A 63 -8.30 2.01 19.11
CA PRO A 63 -9.37 2.69 18.39
C PRO A 63 -9.13 4.20 18.19
N ASN A 64 -8.32 4.86 19.02
CA ASN A 64 -8.18 6.32 18.99
C ASN A 64 -6.80 6.77 18.50
N PRO A 65 -6.70 7.65 17.48
CA PRO A 65 -7.80 8.36 16.78
C PRO A 65 -8.44 7.59 15.61
N LEU A 66 -7.89 6.44 15.21
CA LEU A 66 -8.14 5.82 13.90
C LEU A 66 -9.61 5.50 13.62
N LEU A 67 -10.37 4.97 14.58
CA LEU A 67 -11.78 4.62 14.39
C LEU A 67 -12.63 5.86 14.06
N GLY A 68 -12.45 6.95 14.81
CA GLY A 68 -13.18 8.19 14.56
C GLY A 68 -12.87 8.77 13.18
N TRP A 69 -11.61 8.67 12.75
CA TRP A 69 -11.18 9.10 11.43
C TRP A 69 -11.71 8.22 10.29
N MET A 70 -11.73 6.89 10.46
CA MET A 70 -12.36 5.98 9.48
C MET A 70 -13.86 6.27 9.34
N GLN A 71 -14.55 6.51 10.47
CA GLN A 71 -15.96 6.91 10.46
C GLN A 71 -16.18 8.25 9.76
N GLN A 72 -15.27 9.21 9.91
CA GLN A 72 -15.33 10.48 9.21
C GLN A 72 -15.12 10.29 7.71
N ARG A 73 -14.07 9.55 7.30
CA ARG A 73 -13.79 9.26 5.88
C ARG A 73 -14.89 8.46 5.21
N ALA A 74 -15.51 7.52 5.91
CA ALA A 74 -16.68 6.80 5.40
C ALA A 74 -17.84 7.75 5.05
N LYS A 75 -18.04 8.82 5.83
CA LYS A 75 -19.06 9.84 5.53
C LYS A 75 -18.69 10.72 4.34
N GLU A 76 -17.42 11.10 4.24
CA GLU A 76 -16.91 12.01 3.20
C GLU A 76 -16.77 11.31 1.83
N GLU A 77 -16.30 10.06 1.81
CA GLU A 77 -15.81 9.38 0.61
C GLU A 77 -16.58 8.08 0.32
N GLY A 78 -17.39 7.57 1.26
CA GLY A 78 -18.04 6.27 1.16
C GLY A 78 -19.30 6.19 0.31
N GLY A 79 -19.61 7.21 -0.49
CA GLY A 79 -20.75 7.20 -1.42
C GLY A 79 -22.12 6.99 -0.74
N GLY A 80 -22.27 7.44 0.52
CA GLY A 80 -23.50 7.28 1.30
C GLY A 80 -23.73 5.88 1.87
N LYS A 81 -22.77 4.95 1.74
CA LYS A 81 -22.86 3.63 2.36
C LYS A 81 -22.71 3.73 3.89
N PRO A 82 -23.45 2.93 4.66
CA PRO A 82 -23.32 2.94 6.11
C PRO A 82 -21.98 2.34 6.53
N PHE A 83 -21.29 2.98 7.48
CA PHE A 83 -20.13 2.38 8.13
C PHE A 83 -20.59 1.43 9.25
N PRO A 84 -20.05 0.20 9.35
CA PRO A 84 -20.54 -0.78 10.32
C PRO A 84 -20.28 -0.34 11.77
N ALA A 85 -21.28 -0.53 12.63
CA ALA A 85 -21.16 -0.19 14.06
C ALA A 85 -20.21 -1.14 14.82
N ALA A 86 -20.06 -2.37 14.34
CA ALA A 86 -19.12 -3.37 14.85
C ALA A 86 -18.49 -4.11 13.67
N PHE A 87 -17.17 -4.32 13.73
CA PHE A 87 -16.39 -4.95 12.68
C PHE A 87 -15.09 -5.53 13.23
N THR A 88 -14.42 -6.39 12.45
CA THR A 88 -13.02 -6.78 12.68
C THR A 88 -12.09 -5.92 11.82
N LEU A 89 -11.02 -5.38 12.42
CA LEU A 89 -9.99 -4.62 11.71
C LEU A 89 -8.88 -5.55 11.23
N ASN A 90 -8.80 -5.74 9.92
CA ASN A 90 -7.65 -6.39 9.30
C ASN A 90 -6.66 -5.34 8.83
N ASP A 91 -5.59 -5.18 9.59
CA ASP A 91 -4.49 -4.27 9.29
C ASP A 91 -3.50 -4.97 8.35
N ILE A 92 -3.25 -4.38 7.19
CA ILE A 92 -2.43 -4.94 6.11
C ILE A 92 -1.20 -4.06 5.95
N SER A 93 -0.10 -4.53 6.53
CA SER A 93 1.17 -3.83 6.48
C SER A 93 1.95 -4.22 5.24
N PHE A 94 2.26 -3.21 4.41
CA PHE A 94 3.20 -3.33 3.29
C PHE A 94 4.64 -3.03 3.71
N ASP A 95 4.87 -2.79 5.00
CA ASP A 95 6.20 -2.50 5.51
C ASP A 95 7.12 -3.70 5.37
N ASN A 96 8.40 -3.42 5.14
CA ASN A 96 9.40 -4.44 4.90
C ASN A 96 10.20 -4.71 6.17
N VAL A 97 10.99 -5.78 6.14
CA VAL A 97 11.77 -6.23 7.31
C VAL A 97 12.84 -5.24 7.79
N LEU A 98 13.03 -4.09 7.14
CA LEU A 98 13.91 -3.02 7.64
C LEU A 98 13.17 -2.05 8.58
N GLU A 99 11.85 -2.17 8.69
CA GLU A 99 10.96 -1.33 9.52
C GLU A 99 10.50 -2.04 10.80
N LEU A 100 11.27 -3.03 11.29
CA LEU A 100 10.90 -3.89 12.43
C LEU A 100 10.42 -3.12 13.66
N LYS A 101 10.97 -1.93 13.94
CA LYS A 101 10.57 -1.14 15.11
C LYS A 101 9.12 -0.66 15.04
N ASP A 102 8.63 -0.28 13.86
CA ASP A 102 7.23 0.15 13.71
C ASP A 102 6.33 -1.08 13.63
N ILE A 103 6.74 -2.10 12.87
CA ILE A 103 6.04 -3.39 12.79
C ILE A 103 5.78 -4.00 14.19
N MET A 104 6.70 -3.82 15.14
CA MET A 104 6.50 -4.27 16.52
C MET A 104 5.31 -3.59 17.22
N ILE A 105 4.98 -2.34 16.90
CA ILE A 105 3.82 -1.63 17.45
C ILE A 105 2.52 -2.37 17.09
N GLU A 106 2.38 -2.80 15.85
CA GLU A 106 1.21 -3.54 15.35
C GLU A 106 1.18 -4.95 15.95
N ILE A 107 2.32 -5.65 15.93
CA ILE A 107 2.44 -6.99 16.51
C ILE A 107 2.03 -6.97 17.99
N ASP A 108 2.54 -6.02 18.76
CA ASP A 108 2.24 -5.91 20.19
C ASP A 108 0.77 -5.54 20.43
N TYR A 109 0.20 -4.69 19.57
CA TYR A 109 -1.22 -4.36 19.61
C TYR A 109 -2.10 -5.59 19.41
N TYR A 110 -1.92 -6.32 18.31
CA TYR A 110 -2.77 -7.46 17.98
C TYR A 110 -2.54 -8.68 18.89
N LYS A 111 -1.35 -8.83 19.47
CA LYS A 111 -1.12 -9.81 20.55
C LYS A 111 -1.93 -9.51 21.81
N THR A 112 -2.10 -8.24 22.14
CA THR A 112 -2.80 -7.80 23.37
C THR A 112 -4.29 -7.54 23.14
N HIS A 113 -4.72 -7.40 21.88
CA HIS A 113 -6.10 -7.14 21.48
C HIS A 113 -6.59 -8.13 20.39
N PRO A 114 -6.54 -9.45 20.62
CA PRO A 114 -6.86 -10.43 19.57
C PRO A 114 -8.33 -10.39 19.10
N SER A 115 -9.23 -9.75 19.87
CA SER A 115 -10.64 -9.60 19.50
C SER A 115 -10.92 -8.43 18.56
N THR A 116 -9.97 -7.50 18.35
CA THR A 116 -10.19 -6.34 17.48
C THR A 116 -9.95 -6.65 16.00
N GLY A 117 -9.29 -7.77 15.70
CA GLY A 117 -9.02 -8.23 14.35
C GLY A 117 -7.64 -8.88 14.22
N ASN A 118 -6.96 -8.67 13.10
CA ASN A 118 -5.67 -9.31 12.81
C ASN A 118 -4.73 -8.38 12.05
N LEU A 119 -3.44 -8.72 12.09
CA LEU A 119 -2.38 -8.13 11.27
C LEU A 119 -2.01 -9.08 10.14
N THR A 120 -1.93 -8.55 8.92
CA THR A 120 -1.52 -9.26 7.70
C THR A 120 -0.25 -8.60 7.17
N PHE A 121 0.82 -9.38 7.00
CA PHE A 121 2.06 -8.89 6.43
C PHE A 121 2.15 -9.22 4.94
N TRP A 122 2.06 -8.19 4.11
CA TRP A 122 2.22 -8.27 2.66
C TRP A 122 3.32 -7.32 2.23
N PRO A 123 4.59 -7.55 2.62
CA PRO A 123 5.67 -6.64 2.28
C PRO A 123 5.70 -6.40 0.76
N LEU A 124 5.86 -5.15 0.39
CA LEU A 124 6.06 -4.71 -0.99
C LEU A 124 7.44 -4.07 -1.14
N VAL A 125 8.10 -4.32 -2.27
CA VAL A 125 9.41 -3.74 -2.61
C VAL A 125 9.35 -2.86 -3.84
N GLY A 126 8.30 -2.96 -4.64
CA GLY A 126 8.15 -2.28 -5.91
C GLY A 126 9.06 -2.88 -6.98
N GLN A 127 9.21 -2.17 -8.11
CA GLN A 127 9.97 -2.67 -9.25
C GLN A 127 11.27 -1.87 -9.44
N PHE A 128 12.40 -2.57 -9.44
CA PHE A 128 13.72 -1.93 -9.51
C PHE A 128 14.05 -1.40 -10.90
N ILE A 129 13.57 -2.08 -11.96
CA ILE A 129 13.85 -1.72 -13.34
C ILE A 129 12.57 -1.16 -13.95
N PRO A 130 12.56 0.05 -14.54
CA PRO A 130 11.40 0.61 -15.20
C PRO A 130 11.08 -0.11 -16.54
N PRO A 131 9.79 -0.18 -16.96
CA PRO A 131 9.44 -0.73 -18.28
C PRO A 131 10.05 0.06 -19.45
N GLN A 132 10.38 1.33 -19.24
CA GLN A 132 11.05 2.20 -20.23
C GLN A 132 12.43 1.69 -20.66
N ASP A 133 13.09 0.86 -19.85
CA ASP A 133 14.42 0.31 -20.16
C ASP A 133 14.35 -0.89 -21.12
N PHE A 134 13.15 -1.35 -21.47
CA PHE A 134 12.93 -2.50 -22.36
C PHE A 134 12.34 -2.07 -23.70
N ASN A 135 12.76 -2.75 -24.78
CA ASN A 135 12.05 -2.66 -26.06
C ASN A 135 10.65 -3.27 -25.94
N GLU A 136 9.76 -2.96 -26.89
CA GLU A 136 8.36 -3.40 -26.86
C GLU A 136 8.19 -4.92 -26.77
N THR A 137 9.03 -5.68 -27.48
CA THR A 137 8.94 -7.15 -27.49
C THR A 137 9.28 -7.74 -26.13
N ASP A 138 10.36 -7.30 -25.50
CA ASP A 138 10.80 -7.83 -24.21
C ASP A 138 9.92 -7.32 -23.06
N ARG A 139 9.46 -6.07 -23.14
CA ARG A 139 8.47 -5.52 -22.21
C ARG A 139 7.17 -6.32 -22.24
N SER A 140 6.65 -6.59 -23.43
CA SER A 140 5.44 -7.40 -23.62
C SER A 140 5.62 -8.82 -23.08
N LYS A 141 6.78 -9.46 -23.32
CA LYS A 141 7.07 -10.79 -22.76
C LYS A 141 7.05 -10.79 -21.23
N LEU A 142 7.68 -9.80 -20.59
CA LEU A 142 7.72 -9.69 -19.12
C LEU A 142 6.33 -9.37 -18.55
N ALA A 143 5.59 -8.48 -19.19
CA ALA A 143 4.22 -8.15 -18.79
C ALA A 143 3.27 -9.37 -18.85
N ASN A 144 3.51 -10.28 -19.81
CA ASN A 144 2.81 -11.56 -19.96
C ASN A 144 3.37 -12.69 -19.07
N ASP A 145 4.42 -12.45 -18.30
CA ASP A 145 4.97 -13.40 -17.31
C ASP A 145 4.83 -12.85 -15.89
N PRO A 146 3.60 -12.80 -15.36
CA PRO A 146 3.34 -12.23 -14.04
C PRO A 146 3.99 -13.04 -12.91
N ALA A 147 4.33 -14.32 -13.14
CA ALA A 147 5.01 -15.14 -12.13
C ALA A 147 6.43 -14.63 -11.87
N THR A 148 7.14 -14.22 -12.92
CA THR A 148 8.48 -13.62 -12.80
C THR A 148 8.40 -12.18 -12.32
N LEU A 149 7.55 -11.37 -12.95
CA LEU A 149 7.48 -9.93 -12.68
C LEU A 149 6.97 -9.64 -11.26
N TRP A 150 6.01 -10.41 -10.76
CA TRP A 150 5.35 -10.19 -9.47
C TRP A 150 5.71 -11.22 -8.40
N ALA A 151 6.85 -11.89 -8.53
CA ALA A 151 7.27 -12.95 -7.60
C ALA A 151 7.32 -12.50 -6.12
N ILE A 152 7.66 -11.23 -5.88
CA ILE A 152 7.79 -10.65 -4.53
C ILE A 152 6.49 -9.98 -4.09
N ASP A 153 6.04 -8.99 -4.86
CA ASP A 153 4.91 -8.12 -4.48
C ASP A 153 3.54 -8.80 -4.63
N GLN A 154 3.46 -9.85 -5.47
CA GLN A 154 2.30 -10.73 -5.63
C GLN A 154 0.98 -9.98 -5.92
N LEU A 155 1.05 -8.85 -6.65
CA LEU A 155 -0.15 -8.09 -7.02
C LEU A 155 -1.21 -8.95 -7.76
N PRO A 156 -0.87 -9.81 -8.73
CA PRO A 156 -1.84 -10.67 -9.41
C PRO A 156 -2.63 -11.58 -8.47
N GLN A 157 -2.05 -11.98 -7.33
CA GLN A 157 -2.69 -12.86 -6.36
C GLN A 157 -3.43 -12.04 -5.28
N ARG A 158 -2.79 -11.01 -4.73
CA ARG A 158 -3.30 -10.25 -3.58
C ARG A 158 -4.47 -9.34 -3.93
N LEU A 159 -4.50 -8.77 -5.13
CA LEU A 159 -5.60 -7.90 -5.59
C LEU A 159 -6.95 -8.65 -5.71
N PRO A 160 -7.05 -9.78 -6.42
CA PRO A 160 -8.30 -10.56 -6.42
C PRO A 160 -8.62 -11.16 -5.05
N GLU A 161 -7.61 -11.55 -4.25
CA GLU A 161 -7.85 -12.04 -2.89
C GLU A 161 -8.54 -10.99 -2.02
N ILE A 162 -8.01 -9.76 -1.98
CA ILE A 162 -8.61 -8.70 -1.15
C ILE A 162 -9.96 -8.23 -1.71
N ARG A 163 -10.14 -8.24 -3.03
CA ARG A 163 -11.44 -7.95 -3.65
C ARG A 163 -12.48 -9.01 -3.29
N ALA A 164 -12.12 -10.29 -3.33
CA ALA A 164 -13.02 -11.37 -2.93
C ALA A 164 -13.41 -11.24 -1.45
N LYS A 165 -12.45 -10.93 -0.58
CA LYS A 165 -12.68 -10.66 0.85
C LYS A 165 -13.61 -9.47 1.10
N LEU A 166 -13.45 -8.37 0.35
CA LEU A 166 -14.37 -7.23 0.42
C LEU A 166 -15.80 -7.62 0.05
N LEU A 167 -15.96 -8.49 -0.95
CA LEU A 167 -17.27 -8.92 -1.44
C LEU A 167 -17.87 -10.11 -0.66
N ASP A 168 -17.11 -10.75 0.22
CA ASP A 168 -17.59 -11.83 1.06
C ASP A 168 -18.36 -11.28 2.28
N GLU A 169 -19.66 -11.54 2.29
CA GLU A 169 -20.58 -11.08 3.34
C GLU A 169 -21.01 -12.20 4.29
N SER A 170 -20.43 -13.39 4.17
CA SER A 170 -20.77 -14.57 5.00
C SER A 170 -20.28 -14.43 6.45
N GLY A 171 -19.27 -13.60 6.68
CA GLY A 171 -18.68 -13.33 8.00
C GLY A 171 -19.15 -12.04 8.68
N PRO A 172 -18.56 -11.70 9.85
CA PRO A 172 -18.75 -10.38 10.45
C PRO A 172 -18.25 -9.27 9.50
N PRO A 173 -18.85 -8.06 9.56
CA PRO A 173 -18.31 -6.89 8.85
C PRO A 173 -16.80 -6.75 9.09
N THR A 174 -16.03 -6.53 8.02
CA THR A 174 -14.57 -6.41 8.10
C THR A 174 -14.13 -5.08 7.50
N VAL A 175 -13.29 -4.36 8.24
CA VAL A 175 -12.60 -3.17 7.75
C VAL A 175 -11.16 -3.57 7.49
N TYR A 176 -10.70 -3.37 6.26
CA TYR A 176 -9.31 -3.54 5.87
C TYR A 176 -8.65 -2.18 5.89
N LEU A 177 -7.51 -2.06 6.56
CA LEU A 177 -6.66 -0.88 6.51
C LEU A 177 -5.34 -1.32 5.93
N TRP A 178 -4.97 -0.87 4.73
CA TRP A 178 -3.63 -1.11 4.23
C TRP A 178 -2.76 0.14 4.35
N HIS A 179 -1.49 -0.06 4.66
CA HIS A 179 -0.57 1.04 4.87
C HIS A 179 0.88 0.65 4.57
N CYS A 180 1.71 1.68 4.54
CA CYS A 180 3.15 1.59 4.72
C CYS A 180 3.57 2.76 5.60
N GLU A 181 4.85 2.89 5.93
CA GLU A 181 5.38 3.96 6.78
C GLU A 181 4.81 5.35 6.42
N ALA A 182 4.96 5.76 5.16
CA ALA A 182 4.51 7.08 4.70
C ALA A 182 3.08 7.09 4.15
N GLY A 183 2.48 5.93 3.83
CA GLY A 183 1.18 5.85 3.16
C GLY A 183 1.18 6.30 1.70
N CYS A 184 2.35 6.30 1.06
CA CYS A 184 2.60 6.97 -0.21
C CYS A 184 3.13 6.04 -1.31
N ASP A 185 4.23 5.34 -1.01
CA ASP A 185 4.98 4.58 -2.01
C ASP A 185 4.32 3.21 -2.22
N ARG A 186 4.59 2.24 -1.35
CA ARG A 186 4.01 0.88 -1.38
C ARG A 186 2.48 0.88 -1.26
N THR A 187 1.94 1.74 -0.40
CA THR A 187 0.49 1.97 -0.32
C THR A 187 -0.06 2.47 -1.65
N GLY A 188 0.66 3.37 -2.32
CA GLY A 188 0.24 3.93 -3.60
C GLY A 188 0.37 2.96 -4.76
N GLU A 189 1.39 2.10 -4.74
CA GLU A 189 1.53 0.98 -5.67
C GLU A 189 0.33 0.04 -5.59
N PHE A 190 0.02 -0.48 -4.39
CA PHE A 190 -1.09 -1.41 -4.21
C PHE A 190 -2.45 -0.74 -4.48
N SER A 191 -2.65 0.49 -3.98
CA SER A 191 -3.89 1.23 -4.21
C SER A 191 -4.06 1.57 -5.69
N GLY A 192 -3.00 1.99 -6.37
CA GLY A 192 -3.02 2.30 -7.80
C GLY A 192 -3.37 1.08 -8.65
N ALA A 193 -2.77 -0.07 -8.33
CA ALA A 193 -3.11 -1.33 -8.98
C ALA A 193 -4.58 -1.73 -8.71
N TYR A 194 -5.07 -1.56 -7.48
CA TYR A 194 -6.47 -1.78 -7.15
C TYR A 194 -7.42 -0.85 -7.93
N TYR A 195 -7.07 0.44 -8.06
CA TYR A 195 -7.88 1.41 -8.79
C TYR A 195 -8.00 1.08 -10.28
N MET A 196 -6.89 0.66 -10.91
CA MET A 196 -6.90 0.18 -12.29
C MET A 196 -7.81 -1.05 -12.45
N ASN A 197 -7.73 -2.02 -11.54
CA ASN A 197 -8.52 -3.24 -11.64
C ASN A 197 -10.02 -3.05 -11.37
N TYR A 198 -10.38 -2.22 -10.39
CA TYR A 198 -11.73 -2.27 -9.81
C TYR A 198 -12.43 -0.91 -9.71
N ALA A 199 -11.71 0.20 -9.85
CA ALA A 199 -12.30 1.54 -9.84
C ALA A 199 -12.39 2.17 -11.24
N GLY A 200 -11.83 1.52 -12.27
CA GLY A 200 -11.88 1.98 -13.66
C GLY A 200 -10.99 3.19 -13.94
N LEU A 201 -9.97 3.42 -13.12
CA LEU A 201 -8.99 4.50 -13.31
C LEU A 201 -7.86 3.99 -14.20
N ASN A 202 -7.45 4.75 -15.20
CA ASN A 202 -6.22 4.44 -15.93
C ASN A 202 -4.96 4.75 -15.09
N VAL A 203 -3.77 4.40 -15.60
CA VAL A 203 -2.51 4.56 -14.85
C VAL A 203 -2.23 6.02 -14.43
N SER A 204 -2.58 6.99 -15.30
CA SER A 204 -2.37 8.42 -15.01
C SER A 204 -3.29 8.92 -13.92
N GLU A 205 -4.57 8.50 -13.95
CA GLU A 205 -5.56 8.84 -12.93
C GLU A 205 -5.23 8.20 -11.58
N ALA A 206 -4.83 6.92 -11.59
CA ALA A 206 -4.41 6.20 -10.40
C ALA A 206 -3.17 6.85 -9.75
N PHE A 207 -2.16 7.22 -10.55
CA PHE A 207 -0.97 7.91 -10.08
C PHE A 207 -1.26 9.32 -9.54
N ALA A 208 -2.11 10.07 -10.24
CA ALA A 208 -2.53 11.41 -9.82
C ALA A 208 -3.31 11.35 -8.50
N ARG A 209 -4.23 10.40 -8.36
CA ARG A 209 -4.96 10.14 -7.11
C ARG A 209 -4.00 9.82 -5.97
N ASN A 210 -3.06 8.89 -6.19
CA ASN A 210 -2.06 8.57 -5.18
C ASN A 210 -1.23 9.79 -4.74
N THR A 211 -0.82 10.62 -5.70
CA THR A 211 -0.06 11.84 -5.43
C THR A 211 -0.86 12.83 -4.61
N ALA A 212 -2.15 13.00 -4.90
CA ALA A 212 -3.05 13.87 -4.16
C ALA A 212 -3.29 13.38 -2.72
N GLU A 213 -3.58 12.09 -2.54
CA GLU A 213 -3.82 11.45 -1.24
C GLU A 213 -2.55 11.42 -0.36
N CYS A 214 -1.37 11.28 -0.96
CA CYS A 214 -0.10 11.30 -0.23
C CYS A 214 0.40 12.74 0.06
N GLY A 215 0.13 13.68 -0.85
CA GLY A 215 0.70 15.03 -0.86
C GLY A 215 2.08 15.14 -1.55
N ARG A 216 2.58 14.04 -2.14
CA ARG A 216 3.80 14.00 -2.97
C ARG A 216 3.73 12.82 -3.94
N ALA A 217 4.55 12.85 -4.98
CA ALA A 217 4.74 11.69 -5.86
C ALA A 217 5.36 10.51 -5.09
N PRO A 218 5.02 9.25 -5.46
CA PRO A 218 5.68 8.08 -4.92
C PRO A 218 7.15 8.02 -5.39
N ASN A 219 7.95 7.22 -4.69
CA ASN A 219 9.32 6.95 -5.07
C ASN A 219 9.41 6.19 -6.41
N TYR A 220 10.63 6.07 -6.93
CA TYR A 220 10.85 5.48 -8.25
C TYR A 220 10.48 3.99 -8.31
N TRP A 221 10.70 3.20 -7.25
CA TRP A 221 10.34 1.78 -7.24
C TRP A 221 8.84 1.55 -7.34
N SER A 222 8.05 2.29 -6.55
CA SER A 222 6.59 2.19 -6.58
C SER A 222 6.00 2.83 -7.83
N LYS A 223 6.64 3.87 -8.39
CA LYS A 223 6.27 4.39 -9.72
C LYS A 223 6.50 3.33 -10.80
N ASN A 224 7.66 2.68 -10.80
CA ASN A 224 7.98 1.62 -11.75
C ASN A 224 7.01 0.44 -11.60
N ALA A 225 6.63 0.08 -10.38
CA ALA A 225 5.65 -0.96 -10.14
C ALA A 225 4.27 -0.60 -10.72
N GLN A 226 3.80 0.65 -10.55
CA GLN A 226 2.56 1.08 -11.22
C GLN A 226 2.67 1.02 -12.75
N ALA A 227 3.82 1.39 -13.32
CA ALA A 227 4.07 1.31 -14.76
C ALA A 227 4.03 -0.15 -15.25
N TRP A 228 4.68 -1.07 -14.53
CA TRP A 228 4.62 -2.49 -14.84
C TRP A 228 3.23 -3.09 -14.68
N TRP A 229 2.46 -2.65 -13.68
CA TRP A 229 1.08 -3.11 -13.52
C TRP A 229 0.23 -2.68 -14.71
N CYS A 230 0.37 -1.42 -15.15
CA CYS A 230 -0.25 -0.95 -16.38
C CYS A 230 0.13 -1.82 -17.60
N GLU A 231 1.40 -2.19 -17.76
CA GLU A 231 1.83 -3.08 -18.86
C GLU A 231 1.21 -4.49 -18.73
N THR A 232 1.17 -5.06 -17.52
CA THR A 232 0.50 -6.36 -17.26
C THR A 232 -0.97 -6.31 -17.65
N ARG A 233 -1.69 -5.25 -17.25
CA ARG A 233 -3.10 -5.05 -17.55
C ARG A 233 -3.36 -4.82 -19.04
N ASN A 234 -2.50 -4.07 -19.72
CA ASN A 234 -2.57 -3.91 -21.17
C ASN A 234 -2.31 -5.24 -21.91
N ALA A 235 -1.39 -6.07 -21.41
CA ALA A 235 -1.15 -7.41 -21.94
C ALA A 235 -2.35 -8.36 -21.73
N GLU A 236 -3.13 -8.16 -20.65
CA GLU A 236 -4.41 -8.84 -20.41
C GLU A 236 -5.56 -8.33 -21.31
N GLY A 237 -5.32 -7.32 -22.15
CA GLY A 237 -6.28 -6.78 -23.11
C GLY A 237 -7.09 -5.58 -22.60
N HIS A 238 -6.64 -4.93 -21.52
CA HIS A 238 -7.23 -3.68 -21.03
C HIS A 238 -6.55 -2.45 -21.66
N ASP A 239 -7.20 -1.30 -21.56
CA ASP A 239 -6.62 -0.01 -21.94
C ASP A 239 -6.40 0.83 -20.69
N GLU A 240 -5.23 0.68 -20.07
CA GLU A 240 -4.82 1.47 -18.90
C GLU A 240 -4.09 2.77 -19.30
N GLY A 241 -4.09 3.12 -20.59
CA GLY A 241 -3.41 4.30 -21.11
C GLY A 241 -1.90 4.11 -21.30
N ASN A 242 -1.15 5.22 -21.22
CA ASN A 242 0.29 5.22 -21.49
C ASN A 242 1.11 4.82 -20.26
N CYS A 243 1.48 3.55 -20.17
CA CYS A 243 2.29 2.99 -19.09
C CYS A 243 3.72 3.54 -18.99
N LEU A 244 4.20 4.26 -20.01
CA LEU A 244 5.58 4.76 -20.07
C LEU A 244 5.68 6.25 -19.70
N SER A 245 4.57 6.97 -19.66
CA SER A 245 4.53 8.41 -19.43
C SER A 245 3.27 8.82 -18.67
N PHE A 246 3.39 8.85 -17.35
CA PHE A 246 2.39 9.35 -16.40
C PHE A 246 3.06 9.99 -15.18
#